data_AF-W1YHS8-F1
#
_entry.id   AF-W1YHS8-F1
#
_cell.length_a   1.000
_cell.length_b   1.000
_cell.length_c   1.000
_cell.angle_alpha   90.00
_cell.angle_beta   90.00
_cell.angle_gamma   90.00
#
_symmetry.space_group_name_H-M   'P 1'
#
loop_
_entity.id
_entity.type
_entity.pdbx_description
1 polymer ?
#
loop_
_entity_poly.entity_id
_entity_poly.type
_entity_poly.pdbx_seq_one_letter_code
_entity_poly.pdbx_strand_id
1 'polypeptide(L)'
;RPYGAAGTFAHLDATTVLSRSIAELGIYPAVDPLDSTSRILDPHVLGEEHYEVARGVQEVLQKYKDLQDIIAILGMEELSDEDKLTVSRARKIQRFLSQ
;
A
#
# COMPACT_ATOMS: atom_id res chain seq x y z
N ARG A 1 14.05 -29.96 -5.79
CA ARG A 1 14.61 -29.20 -4.64
C ARG A 1 14.61 -27.74 -5.05
N PRO A 2 13.76 -26.85 -4.48
CA PRO A 2 13.83 -25.44 -4.86
C PRO A 2 15.02 -24.82 -4.12
N TYR A 3 16.07 -24.48 -4.86
CA TYR A 3 17.10 -23.54 -4.42
C TYR A 3 16.74 -22.19 -5.05
N GLY A 4 16.25 -21.25 -4.25
CA GLY A 4 15.93 -19.90 -4.72
C GLY A 4 15.01 -19.17 -3.74
N ALA A 5 15.54 -18.11 -3.14
CA ALA A 5 14.87 -17.10 -2.31
C ALA A 5 14.27 -17.51 -0.94
N ALA A 6 13.76 -18.74 -0.75
CA ALA A 6 13.09 -19.12 0.50
C ALA A 6 13.99 -19.04 1.76
N GLY A 7 15.30 -19.28 1.63
CA GLY A 7 16.26 -19.21 2.75
C GLY A 7 16.69 -17.79 3.13
N THR A 8 16.69 -16.83 2.18
CA THR A 8 17.11 -15.45 2.44
C THR A 8 16.02 -14.62 3.11
N PHE A 9 14.75 -14.84 2.76
CA PHE A 9 13.61 -14.16 3.41
C PHE A 9 13.48 -14.49 4.90
N ALA A 10 13.94 -15.67 5.35
CA ALA A 10 13.93 -16.03 6.75
C ALA A 10 14.81 -15.09 7.62
N HIS A 11 15.84 -14.47 7.02
CA HIS A 11 16.77 -13.56 7.68
C HIS A 11 16.47 -12.07 7.44
N LEU A 12 15.44 -11.74 6.65
CA LEU A 12 15.04 -10.36 6.40
C LEU A 12 13.95 -9.95 7.39
N ASP A 13 14.19 -8.86 8.11
CA ASP A 13 13.22 -8.29 9.06
C ASP A 13 12.22 -7.33 8.39
N ALA A 14 12.52 -6.91 7.16
CA ALA A 14 11.61 -6.15 6.31
C ALA A 14 11.85 -6.47 4.83
N THR A 15 10.77 -6.40 4.03
CA THR A 15 10.81 -6.48 2.57
C THR A 15 10.17 -5.21 2.01
N THR A 16 10.94 -4.48 1.20
CA THR A 16 10.44 -3.31 0.46
C THR A 16 10.30 -3.69 -1.00
N VAL A 17 9.07 -3.70 -1.50
CA VAL A 17 8.74 -4.03 -2.89
C VAL A 17 8.70 -2.76 -3.71
N LEU A 18 9.39 -2.76 -4.85
CA LEU A 18 9.34 -1.66 -5.83
C LEU A 18 8.44 -2.05 -7.00
N SER A 19 7.49 -1.19 -7.35
CA SER A 19 6.49 -1.45 -8.38
C SER A 19 6.68 -0.55 -9.61
N ARG A 20 6.67 -1.17 -10.79
CA ARG A 20 6.70 -0.43 -12.05
C ARG A 20 5.44 0.42 -12.24
N SER A 21 4.25 -0.09 -11.88
CA SER A 21 3.01 0.66 -12.05
C SER A 21 3.00 1.94 -11.21
N ILE A 22 3.63 1.93 -10.03
CA ILE A 22 3.79 3.13 -9.18
C ILE A 22 4.78 4.12 -9.82
N ALA A 23 5.88 3.64 -10.38
CA ALA A 23 6.83 4.49 -11.10
C ALA A 23 6.20 5.16 -12.34
N GLU A 24 5.33 4.45 -13.07
CA GLU A 24 4.59 4.98 -14.22
C GLU A 24 3.61 6.11 -13.84
N LEU A 25 3.17 6.15 -12.57
CA LEU A 25 2.39 7.27 -12.01
C LEU A 25 3.26 8.47 -11.60
N GLY A 26 4.58 8.40 -11.80
CA GLY A 26 5.53 9.45 -11.43
C GLY A 26 5.84 9.53 -9.93
N ILE A 27 5.52 8.48 -9.16
CA ILE A 27 5.72 8.41 -7.71
C ILE A 27 7.09 7.77 -7.43
N TYR A 28 7.98 8.51 -6.78
CA TYR A 28 9.31 8.06 -6.39
C TYR A 28 9.59 8.35 -4.90
N PRO A 29 10.22 7.42 -4.16
CA PRO A 29 10.59 6.07 -4.57
C PRO A 29 9.35 5.21 -4.86
N ALA A 30 9.45 4.32 -5.86
CA ALA A 30 8.30 3.55 -6.37
C ALA A 30 7.94 2.36 -5.47
N VAL A 31 7.84 2.58 -4.16
CA VAL A 31 7.56 1.57 -3.14
C VAL A 31 6.08 1.19 -3.18
N ASP A 32 5.78 -0.11 -3.18
CA ASP A 32 4.43 -0.63 -2.99
C ASP A 32 4.15 -0.85 -1.50
N PRO A 33 3.29 -0.04 -0.85
CA PRO A 33 3.02 -0.15 0.58
C PRO A 33 2.12 -1.32 0.97
N LEU A 34 1.43 -1.96 0.02
CA LEU A 34 0.58 -3.13 0.27
C LEU A 34 1.37 -4.43 0.16
N ASP A 35 2.33 -4.48 -0.77
CA ASP A 35 3.21 -5.65 -0.97
C ASP A 35 4.50 -5.59 -0.11
N SER A 36 4.85 -4.42 0.43
CA SER A 36 5.95 -4.28 1.40
C SER A 36 5.53 -4.71 2.80
N THR A 37 6.40 -5.42 3.50
CA THR A 37 6.13 -5.97 4.84
C THR A 37 7.31 -5.76 5.79
N SER A 38 7.04 -5.76 7.08
CA SER A 38 8.08 -5.77 8.10
C SER A 38 7.62 -6.50 9.35
N ARG A 39 8.54 -7.26 9.97
CA ARG A 39 8.32 -7.92 11.25
C ARG A 39 8.19 -6.94 12.41
N ILE A 40 8.78 -5.76 12.28
CA ILE A 40 8.71 -4.72 13.32
C ILE A 40 7.41 -3.91 13.25
N LEU A 41 6.53 -4.16 12.27
CA LEU A 41 5.20 -3.56 12.22
C LEU A 41 4.28 -4.25 13.26
N ASP A 42 4.63 -4.08 14.52
CA ASP A 42 3.98 -4.66 15.69
C ASP A 42 3.78 -3.54 16.74
N PRO A 43 2.57 -3.40 17.34
CA PRO A 43 2.30 -2.35 18.31
C PRO A 43 3.18 -2.45 19.57
N HIS A 44 3.70 -3.63 19.92
CA HIS A 44 4.62 -3.80 21.06
C HIS A 44 6.04 -3.29 20.77
N VAL A 45 6.38 -3.08 19.49
CA VAL A 45 7.69 -2.56 19.07
C VAL A 45 7.62 -1.08 18.72
N LEU A 46 6.58 -0.65 17.98
CA LEU A 46 6.45 0.73 17.46
C LEU A 46 5.53 1.62 18.31
N GLY A 47 4.78 1.04 19.24
CA GLY A 47 3.66 1.68 19.91
C GLY A 47 2.36 1.59 19.10
N GLU A 48 1.23 1.66 19.80
CA GLU A 48 -0.10 1.53 19.20
C GLU A 48 -0.37 2.60 18.14
N GLU A 49 -0.04 3.87 18.42
CA GLU A 49 -0.33 4.97 17.50
C GLU A 49 0.30 4.77 16.12
N HIS A 50 1.59 4.42 16.07
CA HIS A 50 2.28 4.20 14.80
C HIS A 50 1.67 2.99 14.07
N TYR A 51 1.46 1.89 14.79
CA TYR A 51 0.87 0.68 14.21
C TYR A 51 -0.50 0.97 13.60
N GLU A 52 -1.41 1.61 14.34
CA GLU A 52 -2.76 1.93 13.88
C GLU A 52 -2.75 2.89 12.69
N VAL A 53 -1.88 3.91 12.70
CA VAL A 53 -1.74 4.81 11.55
C VAL A 53 -1.27 4.04 10.30
N ALA A 54 -0.28 3.17 10.45
CA ALA A 54 0.24 2.38 9.33
C ALA A 54 -0.82 1.39 8.79
N ARG A 55 -1.56 0.71 9.67
CA ARG A 55 -2.65 -0.20 9.27
C ARG A 55 -3.79 0.56 8.61
N GLY A 56 -4.19 1.70 9.16
CA GLY A 56 -5.21 2.56 8.56
C GLY A 56 -4.82 3.07 7.16
N VAL A 57 -3.54 3.43 6.96
CA VAL A 57 -3.02 3.77 5.63
C VAL A 57 -3.12 2.59 4.67
N GLN A 58 -2.70 1.38 5.09
CA GLN A 58 -2.80 0.17 4.27
C GLN A 58 -4.27 -0.15 3.92
N GLU A 59 -5.20 -0.01 4.86
CA GLU A 59 -6.62 -0.25 4.63
C GLU A 59 -7.22 0.71 3.59
N VAL A 60 -6.90 2.00 3.67
CA VAL A 60 -7.37 3.00 2.70
C VAL A 60 -6.83 2.70 1.31
N LEU A 61 -5.55 2.31 1.21
CA LEU A 61 -4.92 1.96 -0.07
C LEU A 61 -5.45 0.64 -0.64
N GLN A 62 -5.76 -0.34 0.20
CA GLN A 62 -6.38 -1.60 -0.22
C GLN A 62 -7.79 -1.36 -0.76
N LYS A 63 -8.64 -0.62 -0.04
CA LYS A 63 -9.97 -0.22 -0.53
C LYS A 63 -9.87 0.53 -1.84
N TYR A 64 -8.91 1.44 -1.97
CA TYR A 64 -8.70 2.13 -3.23
C TYR A 64 -8.35 1.18 -4.39
N LYS A 65 -7.47 0.20 -4.15
CA LYS A 65 -7.12 -0.83 -5.15
C LYS A 65 -8.35 -1.64 -5.58
N ASP A 66 -9.20 -2.04 -4.63
CA ASP A 66 -10.43 -2.78 -4.92
C ASP A 66 -11.43 -1.93 -5.76
N LEU A 67 -11.45 -0.61 -5.53
CA LEU A 67 -12.28 0.32 -6.29
C LEU A 67 -11.72 0.65 -7.69
N GLN A 68 -10.44 0.39 -7.97
CA GLN A 68 -9.83 0.74 -9.27
C GLN A 68 -10.46 -0.02 -10.44
N ASP A 69 -10.79 -1.31 -10.25
CA ASP A 69 -11.44 -2.11 -11.30
C ASP A 69 -12.84 -1.58 -11.64
N ILE A 70 -13.59 -1.18 -10.61
CA ILE A 70 -14.91 -0.55 -10.78
C ILE A 70 -14.76 0.77 -11.53
N ILE A 71 -13.82 1.64 -11.11
CA ILE A 71 -13.56 2.94 -11.76
C ILE A 71 -13.15 2.74 -13.23
N ALA A 72 -12.35 1.71 -13.53
CA ALA A 72 -11.88 1.44 -14.88
C ALA A 72 -12.99 0.96 -15.83
N ILE A 73 -14.02 0.29 -15.31
CA ILE A 73 -15.14 -0.26 -16.10
C ILE A 73 -16.30 0.72 -16.18
N LEU A 74 -16.69 1.31 -15.05
CA LEU A 74 -17.94 2.07 -14.89
C LEU A 74 -17.72 3.58 -14.80
N GLY A 75 -16.53 4.04 -14.46
CA GLY A 75 -16.27 5.46 -14.20
C GLY A 75 -16.32 5.84 -12.71
N MET A 76 -15.89 7.06 -12.40
CA MET A 76 -15.78 7.56 -11.02
C MET A 76 -17.14 8.02 -10.46
N GLU A 77 -18.04 8.41 -11.34
CA GLU A 77 -19.37 8.92 -11.08
C GLU A 77 -20.30 7.87 -10.44
N GLU A 78 -20.09 6.60 -10.78
CA GLU A 78 -20.87 5.44 -10.29
C GLU A 78 -20.54 5.04 -8.85
N LEU A 79 -19.47 5.60 -8.27
CA LEU A 79 -19.10 5.34 -6.89
C LEU A 79 -19.98 6.12 -5.89
N SER A 80 -20.19 5.53 -4.71
CA SER A 80 -20.83 6.24 -3.59
C SER A 80 -20.00 7.45 -3.16
N ASP A 81 -20.61 8.40 -2.44
CA ASP A 81 -19.88 9.56 -1.93
C ASP A 81 -18.77 9.17 -0.94
N GLU A 82 -18.97 8.09 -0.18
CA GLU A 82 -17.97 7.53 0.73
C GLU A 82 -16.80 6.90 -0.02
N ASP A 83 -17.06 6.17 -1.11
CA ASP A 83 -16.02 5.58 -1.95
C ASP A 83 -15.24 6.67 -2.69
N LYS A 84 -15.93 7.71 -3.19
CA LYS A 84 -15.30 8.90 -3.75
C LYS A 84 -14.36 9.57 -2.75
N LEU A 85 -14.79 9.69 -1.49
CA LEU A 85 -13.96 10.22 -0.41
C LEU A 85 -12.74 9.31 -0.14
N THR A 86 -12.94 7.99 -0.13
CA THR A 86 -11.87 6.99 0.05
C THR A 86 -10.82 7.11 -1.05
N VAL A 87 -11.25 7.16 -2.32
CA VAL A 87 -10.38 7.35 -3.49
C VAL A 87 -9.60 8.67 -3.39
N SER A 88 -10.28 9.75 -3.00
CA SER A 88 -9.65 11.06 -2.81
C SER A 88 -8.55 11.03 -1.74
N ARG A 89 -8.81 10.38 -0.59
CA ARG A 89 -7.84 10.20 0.49
C ARG A 89 -6.67 9.33 0.06
N ALA A 90 -6.94 8.18 -0.58
CA ALA A 90 -5.92 7.27 -1.06
C ALA A 90 -4.95 7.93 -2.05
N ARG A 91 -5.48 8.70 -3.02
CA ARG A 91 -4.64 9.46 -3.97
C ARG A 91 -3.74 10.48 -3.28
N LYS A 92 -4.23 11.16 -2.22
CA LYS A 92 -3.42 12.08 -1.42
C LYS A 92 -2.31 11.34 -0.67
N ILE A 93 -2.64 10.20 -0.05
CA ILE A 93 -1.67 9.36 0.65
C ILE A 93 -0.58 8.86 -0.31
N GLN A 94 -0.94 8.31 -1.47
CA GLN A 94 0.05 7.82 -2.46
C GLN A 94 1.05 8.90 -2.88
N ARG A 95 0.57 10.13 -3.10
CA ARG A 95 1.44 11.28 -3.42
C ARG A 95 2.26 11.74 -2.22
N PHE A 96 1.72 11.65 -1.01
CA PHE A 96 2.46 11.99 0.20
C PHE A 96 3.61 11.01 0.48
N LEU A 97 3.49 9.76 0.04
CA LEU A 97 4.56 8.76 0.16
C LEU A 97 5.72 8.98 -0.82
N SER A 98 5.58 9.85 -1.83
CA SER A 98 6.72 10.31 -2.63
C SER A 98 7.53 11.39 -1.91
N GLN A 99 8.82 11.50 -2.22
CA GLN A 99 9.77 12.48 -1.65
C GLN A 99 10.44 13.33 -2.73
#